data_AF-A0A014NSW5-F1
#
_entry.id   AF-A0A014NSW5-F1
#
_cell.length_a   1.000
_cell.length_b   1.000
_cell.length_c   1.000
_cell.angle_alpha   90.00
_cell.angle_beta   90.00
_cell.angle_gamma   90.00
#
_symmetry.space_group_name_H-M   'P 1'
#
loop_
_entity.id
_entity.type
_entity.pdbx_description
1 polymer ?
#
loop_
_entity_poly.entity_id
_entity_poly.type
_entity_poly.pdbx_seq_one_letter_code
_entity_poly.pdbx_strand_id
1 'polypeptide(L)'
;MPPLSPVLDAVTVAGGNQDAPDHVFAAATRLRIPLEYLAELFTAGDTDVVAGVLMKLTALRSYMRERVLGEPGDEAALKAVGLTPRDGEDLHRLLAVAKYTDRYVVPAAHKEDAAALTTMENRCPVESSDSGGRRVPLGMPTLRRDNPAGGRS
;
A
#
# COMPACT_ATOMS: atom_id res chain seq x y z
N MET A 1 -20.67 14.73 -6.60
CA MET A 1 -19.61 14.02 -7.36
C MET A 1 -19.28 14.85 -8.58
N PRO A 2 -18.05 15.36 -8.74
CA PRO A 2 -17.67 16.07 -9.97
C PRO A 2 -17.86 15.14 -11.19
N PRO A 3 -18.18 15.69 -12.37
CA PRO A 3 -18.29 14.91 -13.60
C PRO A 3 -16.98 14.18 -13.86
N LEU A 4 -17.07 13.03 -14.54
CA LEU A 4 -15.93 12.16 -14.81
C LEU A 4 -14.76 12.99 -15.34
N SER A 5 -13.65 12.91 -14.61
CA SER A 5 -12.40 13.57 -14.97
C SER A 5 -12.04 13.22 -16.42
N PRO A 6 -11.44 14.15 -17.21
CA PRO A 6 -10.97 13.91 -18.59
C PRO A 6 -10.07 12.67 -18.78
N VAL A 7 -9.60 12.08 -17.67
CA VAL A 7 -8.85 10.83 -17.60
C VAL A 7 -9.68 9.62 -18.04
N LEU A 8 -10.98 9.56 -17.74
CA LEU A 8 -11.82 8.40 -18.10
C LEU A 8 -12.24 8.41 -19.57
N ASP A 9 -12.51 9.58 -20.17
CA ASP A 9 -12.92 9.68 -21.58
C ASP A 9 -11.87 9.10 -22.54
N ALA A 10 -10.59 9.11 -22.15
CA ALA A 10 -9.53 8.52 -22.96
C ALA A 10 -9.44 6.99 -22.87
N VAL A 11 -9.91 6.39 -21.77
CA VAL A 11 -9.88 4.94 -21.54
C VAL A 11 -11.14 4.26 -22.08
N THR A 12 -12.29 4.94 -22.02
CA THR A 12 -13.58 4.43 -22.54
C THR A 12 -13.66 4.49 -24.07
N VAL A 13 -13.05 5.50 -24.72
CA VAL A 13 -12.94 5.57 -26.19
C VAL A 13 -12.09 4.43 -26.76
N ALA A 14 -11.26 3.82 -25.92
CA ALA A 14 -10.13 3.05 -26.38
C ALA A 14 -10.22 1.59 -25.93
N GLY A 15 -11.41 0.98 -26.05
CA GLY A 15 -11.59 -0.45 -25.77
C GLY A 15 -10.45 -1.28 -26.37
N GLY A 16 -9.51 -1.75 -25.54
CA GLY A 16 -8.14 -1.88 -26.03
C GLY A 16 -7.24 -2.80 -25.22
N ASN A 17 -6.67 -3.75 -25.97
CA ASN A 17 -5.71 -4.77 -25.58
C ASN A 17 -4.51 -4.25 -24.78
N GLN A 18 -4.00 -5.13 -23.91
CA GLN A 18 -2.79 -4.94 -23.11
C GLN A 18 -1.50 -4.82 -23.94
N ASP A 19 -1.53 -5.10 -25.24
CA ASP A 19 -0.33 -5.21 -26.09
C ASP A 19 0.02 -3.94 -26.89
N ALA A 20 -0.68 -2.82 -26.67
CA ALA A 20 -0.45 -1.58 -27.43
C ALA A 20 0.34 -0.55 -26.61
N PRO A 21 1.65 -0.34 -26.87
CA PRO A 21 2.47 0.60 -26.11
C PRO A 21 1.93 2.04 -26.13
N ASP A 22 1.35 2.49 -27.24
CA ASP A 22 0.77 3.84 -27.37
C ASP A 22 -0.38 4.12 -26.39
N HIS A 23 -1.00 3.07 -25.85
CA HIS A 23 -2.17 3.12 -24.97
C HIS A 23 -1.79 3.44 -23.51
N VAL A 24 -0.70 2.83 -23.05
CA VAL A 24 -0.13 3.03 -21.71
C VAL A 24 0.41 4.45 -21.56
N PHE A 25 0.99 5.02 -22.63
CA PHE A 25 1.55 6.38 -22.64
C PHE A 25 0.49 7.50 -22.52
N ALA A 26 -0.69 7.35 -23.13
CA ALA A 26 -1.77 8.35 -23.04
C ALA A 26 -2.40 8.44 -21.64
N ALA A 27 -2.37 7.35 -20.86
CA ALA A 27 -2.80 7.30 -19.47
C ALA A 27 -1.70 7.76 -18.49
N ALA A 28 -0.44 7.36 -18.73
CA ALA A 28 0.71 7.74 -17.90
C ALA A 28 0.94 9.26 -17.84
N THR A 29 0.78 9.96 -18.97
CA THR A 29 1.05 11.42 -19.06
C THR A 29 0.04 12.28 -18.26
N ARG A 30 -1.10 11.72 -17.84
CA ARG A 30 -2.17 12.46 -17.13
C ARG A 30 -2.21 12.19 -15.63
N LEU A 31 -1.53 11.15 -15.15
CA LEU A 31 -1.43 10.85 -13.73
C LEU A 31 -0.43 11.82 -13.08
N ARG A 32 -0.77 12.35 -11.90
CA ARG A 32 0.16 13.18 -11.11
C ARG A 32 1.39 12.40 -10.64
N ILE A 33 1.24 11.08 -10.50
CA ILE A 33 2.30 10.16 -10.12
C ILE A 33 2.61 9.33 -11.36
N PRO A 34 3.85 9.32 -11.86
CA PRO A 34 4.25 8.50 -12.99
C PRO A 34 3.91 7.02 -12.77
N LEU A 35 3.50 6.34 -13.82
CA LEU A 35 3.14 4.92 -13.73
C LEU A 35 4.38 4.07 -13.38
N GLU A 36 5.53 4.46 -13.92
CA GLU A 36 6.84 3.82 -13.73
C GLU A 36 7.22 3.84 -12.24
N TYR A 37 6.97 4.95 -11.56
CA TYR A 37 7.23 5.07 -10.12
C TYR A 37 6.40 4.07 -9.29
N LEU A 38 5.14 3.85 -9.66
CA LEU A 38 4.29 2.85 -8.99
C LEU A 38 4.76 1.42 -9.31
N ALA A 39 5.22 1.19 -10.53
CA ALA A 39 5.72 -0.11 -10.95
C ALA A 39 7.01 -0.50 -10.19
N GLU A 40 7.95 0.43 -10.05
CA GLU A 40 9.16 0.23 -9.25
C GLU A 40 8.85 -0.14 -7.78
N LEU A 41 7.80 0.44 -7.21
CA LEU A 41 7.40 0.19 -5.81
C LEU A 41 6.67 -1.13 -5.59
N PHE A 42 5.77 -1.51 -6.50
CA PHE A 42 4.81 -2.59 -6.25
C PHE A 42 5.05 -3.85 -7.08
N THR A 43 5.75 -3.74 -8.21
CA THR A 43 5.81 -4.79 -9.23
C THR A 43 7.21 -4.96 -9.83
N ALA A 44 8.25 -4.45 -9.14
CA ALA A 44 9.65 -4.49 -9.60
C ALA A 44 9.88 -3.90 -11.00
N GLY A 45 9.10 -2.87 -11.35
CA GLY A 45 9.19 -2.14 -12.62
C GLY A 45 8.17 -2.59 -13.68
N ASP A 46 7.32 -3.57 -13.41
CA ASP A 46 6.28 -4.02 -14.35
C ASP A 46 5.06 -3.06 -14.35
N THR A 47 4.98 -2.20 -15.37
CA THR A 47 3.92 -1.20 -15.53
C THR A 47 2.57 -1.79 -15.89
N ASP A 48 2.52 -2.96 -16.54
CA ASP A 48 1.28 -3.55 -17.05
C ASP A 48 0.42 -4.09 -15.91
N VAL A 49 1.07 -4.66 -14.89
CA VAL A 49 0.39 -5.10 -13.67
C VAL A 49 -0.27 -3.90 -12.96
N VAL A 50 0.45 -2.79 -12.83
CA VAL A 50 -0.08 -1.57 -12.20
C VAL A 50 -1.21 -0.96 -13.02
N ALA A 51 -1.03 -0.84 -14.34
CA ALA A 51 -2.07 -0.36 -15.25
C ALA A 51 -3.34 -1.22 -15.13
N GLY A 52 -3.19 -2.55 -15.09
CA GLY A 52 -4.28 -3.50 -14.88
C GLY A 52 -5.07 -3.25 -13.60
N VAL A 53 -4.39 -2.99 -12.48
CA VAL A 53 -5.04 -2.67 -11.20
C VAL A 53 -5.78 -1.32 -11.28
N LEU A 54 -5.15 -0.30 -11.88
CA LEU A 54 -5.77 1.02 -12.05
C LEU A 54 -7.02 0.97 -12.94
N MET A 55 -7.00 0.17 -14.01
CA MET A 55 -8.17 -0.08 -14.85
C MET A 55 -9.30 -0.75 -14.07
N LYS A 56 -9.00 -1.77 -13.26
CA LYS A 56 -9.99 -2.43 -12.38
C LYS A 56 -10.65 -1.46 -11.40
N LEU A 57 -9.86 -0.62 -10.74
CA LEU A 57 -10.38 0.38 -9.79
C LEU A 57 -11.23 1.45 -10.49
N THR A 58 -10.86 1.82 -11.72
CA THR A 58 -11.61 2.79 -12.52
C THR A 58 -12.96 2.22 -12.98
N ALA A 59 -12.96 1.00 -13.49
CA ALA A 59 -14.18 0.28 -13.87
C ALA A 59 -15.14 0.13 -12.68
N LEU A 60 -14.62 -0.31 -11.53
CA LEU A 60 -15.37 -0.41 -10.28
C LEU A 60 -16.03 0.93 -9.90
N ARG A 61 -15.27 2.02 -9.98
CA ARG A 61 -15.76 3.36 -9.63
C ARG A 61 -16.89 3.81 -10.56
N SER A 62 -16.76 3.55 -11.87
CA SER A 62 -17.80 3.90 -12.84
C SER A 62 -19.09 3.12 -12.57
N TYR A 63 -18.97 1.80 -12.44
CA TYR A 63 -20.07 0.89 -12.14
C TYR A 63 -20.84 1.30 -10.87
N MET A 64 -20.11 1.51 -9.76
CA MET A 64 -20.74 1.88 -8.49
C MET A 64 -21.34 3.28 -8.50
N ARG A 65 -20.78 4.22 -9.29
CA ARG A 65 -21.34 5.57 -9.44
C ARG A 65 -22.73 5.51 -10.07
N GLU A 66 -22.87 4.77 -11.15
CA GLU A 66 -24.16 4.60 -11.84
C GLU A 66 -25.20 3.97 -10.92
N ARG A 67 -24.81 2.96 -10.16
CA ARG A 67 -25.68 2.35 -9.15
C ARG A 67 -26.12 3.30 -8.04
N VAL A 68 -25.24 4.18 -7.59
CA VAL A 68 -25.59 5.23 -6.62
C VAL A 68 -26.58 6.24 -7.22
N LEU A 69 -26.58 6.43 -8.54
CA LEU A 69 -27.53 7.29 -9.25
C LEU A 69 -28.85 6.59 -9.60
N GLY A 70 -29.01 5.31 -9.25
CA GLY A 70 -30.22 4.53 -9.53
C GLY A 70 -30.22 3.82 -10.90
N GLU A 71 -29.10 3.88 -11.62
CA GLU A 71 -28.90 3.16 -12.88
C GLU A 71 -28.40 1.73 -12.62
N PRO A 72 -28.58 0.78 -13.58
CA PRO A 72 -28.16 -0.61 -13.39
C PRO A 72 -26.64 -0.80 -13.23
N GLY A 73 -25.84 0.15 -13.70
CA GLY A 73 -24.38 0.05 -13.75
C GLY A 73 -23.87 -0.66 -15.00
N ASP A 74 -22.78 -0.17 -15.57
CA ASP A 74 -22.15 -0.74 -16.76
C ASP A 74 -21.39 -2.05 -16.44
N GLU A 75 -22.05 -3.18 -16.68
CA GLU A 75 -21.44 -4.51 -16.55
C GLU A 75 -20.37 -4.79 -17.62
N ALA A 76 -20.42 -4.11 -18.77
CA ALA A 76 -19.42 -4.31 -19.82
C ALA A 76 -18.06 -3.75 -19.39
N ALA A 77 -18.04 -2.62 -18.68
CA ALA A 77 -16.83 -2.06 -18.07
C ALA A 77 -16.18 -3.03 -17.05
N LEU A 78 -16.98 -3.72 -16.23
CA LEU A 78 -16.46 -4.74 -15.30
C LEU A 78 -15.92 -5.96 -16.04
N LYS A 79 -16.64 -6.43 -17.06
CA LYS A 79 -16.22 -7.59 -17.85
C LYS A 79 -14.91 -7.34 -18.59
N ALA A 80 -14.68 -6.13 -19.09
CA ALA A 80 -13.45 -5.73 -19.77
C ALA A 80 -12.20 -5.90 -18.89
N VAL A 81 -12.36 -5.80 -17.56
CA VAL A 81 -11.27 -5.98 -16.58
C VAL A 81 -11.33 -7.32 -15.84
N GLY A 82 -12.17 -8.24 -16.32
CA GLY A 82 -12.31 -9.60 -15.80
C GLY A 82 -13.06 -9.70 -14.47
N LEU A 83 -13.94 -8.75 -14.16
CA LEU A 83 -14.78 -8.76 -12.96
C LEU A 83 -16.24 -9.05 -13.31
N THR A 84 -16.92 -9.80 -12.44
CA THR A 84 -18.39 -9.92 -12.46
C THR A 84 -19.04 -8.80 -11.65
N PRO A 85 -20.36 -8.54 -11.81
CA PRO A 85 -21.08 -7.59 -10.96
C PRO A 85 -20.95 -7.90 -9.47
N ARG A 86 -20.95 -9.19 -9.11
CA ARG A 86 -20.74 -9.66 -7.75
C ARG A 86 -19.34 -9.32 -7.24
N ASP A 87 -18.30 -9.56 -8.05
CA ASP A 87 -16.93 -9.17 -7.67
C ASP A 87 -16.83 -7.65 -7.46
N GLY A 88 -17.52 -6.87 -8.29
CA GLY A 88 -17.62 -5.42 -8.14
C GLY A 88 -18.25 -5.02 -6.79
N GLU A 89 -19.38 -5.62 -6.43
CA GLU A 89 -20.03 -5.39 -5.13
C GLU A 89 -19.15 -5.81 -3.94
N ASP A 90 -18.54 -6.99 -4.01
CA ASP A 90 -17.65 -7.51 -2.97
C ASP A 90 -16.42 -6.61 -2.81
N LEU A 91 -15.82 -6.18 -3.91
CA LEU A 91 -14.67 -5.27 -3.91
C LEU A 91 -15.06 -3.88 -3.38
N HIS A 92 -16.25 -3.37 -3.72
CA HIS A 92 -16.77 -2.14 -3.14
C HIS A 92 -17.01 -2.26 -1.63
N ARG A 93 -17.55 -3.39 -1.16
CA ARG A 93 -17.72 -3.66 0.28
C ARG A 93 -16.37 -3.61 1.00
N LEU A 94 -15.34 -4.23 0.43
CA LEU A 94 -14.00 -4.29 1.06
C LEU A 94 -13.26 -2.95 1.01
N LEU A 95 -13.31 -2.23 -0.10
CA LEU A 95 -12.50 -1.02 -0.31
C LEU A 95 -13.19 0.28 0.14
N ALA A 96 -14.49 0.43 -0.13
CA ALA A 96 -15.21 1.68 0.10
C ALA A 96 -16.01 1.68 1.41
N VAL A 97 -16.71 0.58 1.71
CA VAL A 97 -17.46 0.46 2.99
C VAL A 97 -16.51 0.08 4.13
N ALA A 98 -15.65 -0.91 3.89
CA ALA A 98 -14.51 -1.26 4.74
C ALA A 98 -14.84 -1.37 6.25
N LYS A 99 -15.88 -2.15 6.60
CA LYS A 99 -16.27 -2.38 8.00
C LYS A 99 -15.09 -2.94 8.79
N TYR A 100 -15.04 -2.65 10.09
CA TYR A 100 -13.93 -3.07 10.95
C TYR A 100 -13.65 -4.58 10.88
N THR A 101 -14.72 -5.40 10.91
CA THR A 101 -14.65 -6.86 10.80
C THR A 101 -14.06 -7.35 9.48
N ASP A 102 -14.19 -6.56 8.43
CA ASP A 102 -13.76 -6.91 7.08
C ASP A 102 -12.31 -6.47 6.82
N ARG A 103 -11.83 -5.45 7.55
CA ARG A 103 -10.44 -4.96 7.49
C ARG A 103 -9.47 -5.82 8.28
N TYR A 104 -9.91 -6.38 9.40
CA TYR A 104 -9.04 -7.11 10.33
C TYR A 104 -9.59 -8.50 10.61
N VAL A 105 -9.12 -9.47 9.84
CA VAL A 105 -9.38 -10.90 10.06
C VAL A 105 -8.15 -11.50 10.74
N VAL A 106 -7.97 -11.18 12.03
CA VAL A 106 -6.87 -11.69 12.85
C VAL A 106 -7.37 -12.91 13.63
N PRO A 107 -6.96 -14.14 13.26
CA PRO A 107 -7.35 -15.32 14.02
C PRO A 107 -6.69 -15.32 15.41
N ALA A 108 -7.32 -15.99 16.37
CA ALA A 108 -6.69 -16.23 17.66
C ALA A 108 -5.37 -16.97 17.46
N ALA A 109 -4.26 -16.40 17.92
CA ALA A 109 -2.99 -17.09 17.94
C ALA A 109 -3.08 -18.30 18.88
N HIS A 110 -2.60 -19.45 18.43
CA HIS A 110 -2.43 -20.65 19.23
C HIS A 110 -1.46 -20.37 20.37
N LYS A 111 -2.00 -20.08 21.56
CA LYS A 111 -1.21 -19.67 22.74
C LYS A 111 -0.34 -20.79 23.30
N GLU A 112 -0.60 -22.05 22.91
CA GLU A 112 0.23 -23.19 23.30
C GLU A 112 1.71 -23.02 22.87
N ASP A 113 1.96 -22.58 21.64
CA ASP A 113 3.33 -22.44 21.10
C ASP A 113 4.02 -21.14 21.56
N ALA A 114 3.23 -20.09 21.86
CA ALA A 114 3.75 -18.82 22.35
C ALA A 114 4.32 -18.92 23.77
N ALA A 115 3.81 -19.84 24.61
CA ALA A 115 4.35 -20.08 25.94
C ALA A 115 5.75 -20.73 25.90
N ALA A 116 6.02 -21.58 24.90
CA ALA A 116 7.32 -22.21 24.67
C ALA A 116 8.37 -21.22 24.13
N LEU A 117 7.94 -20.21 23.37
CA LEU A 117 8.81 -19.13 22.88
C LEU A 117 9.06 -18.04 23.94
N THR A 118 8.05 -17.68 24.73
CA THR A 118 8.22 -16.68 25.82
C THR A 118 9.12 -17.17 26.95
N THR A 119 9.24 -18.49 27.17
CA THR A 119 10.23 -19.05 28.10
C THR A 119 11.68 -18.86 27.62
N MET A 120 11.93 -18.69 26.32
CA MET A 120 13.24 -18.31 25.77
C MET A 120 13.49 -16.79 25.81
N GLU A 121 12.44 -15.97 25.94
CA GLU A 121 12.48 -14.50 25.78
C GLU A 121 12.44 -13.70 27.10
N ASN A 122 12.39 -14.36 28.27
CA ASN A 122 12.48 -13.70 29.59
C ASN A 122 13.86 -13.06 29.90
N ARG A 123 14.69 -12.80 28.89
CA ARG A 123 15.82 -11.87 28.99
C ARG A 123 15.39 -10.54 28.39
N CYS A 124 14.94 -9.63 29.24
CA CYS A 124 14.83 -8.22 28.89
C CYS A 124 16.17 -7.76 28.28
N PRO A 125 16.19 -7.21 27.04
CA PRO A 125 17.44 -6.85 26.35
C PRO A 125 18.29 -5.77 27.04
N VAL A 126 17.79 -5.16 28.12
CA VAL A 126 18.43 -4.05 28.85
C VAL A 126 18.90 -4.43 30.25
N GLU A 127 18.60 -5.64 30.74
CA GLU A 127 19.09 -6.10 32.04
C GLU A 127 20.50 -6.70 31.87
N SER A 128 21.46 -5.87 31.48
CA SER A 128 22.87 -6.16 31.72
C SER A 128 23.11 -5.95 33.21
N SER A 129 23.28 -7.04 33.93
CA SER A 129 23.70 -7.04 35.33
C SER A 129 25.07 -6.39 35.47
N ASP A 130 25.10 -5.06 35.64
CA ASP A 130 26.25 -4.36 36.18
C ASP A 130 25.77 -3.26 37.12
N SER A 131 25.84 -3.57 38.41
CA SER A 131 25.67 -2.63 39.51
C SER A 131 26.82 -1.62 39.50
N GLY A 132 26.72 -0.55 38.71
CA GLY A 132 27.79 0.46 38.69
C GLY A 132 27.71 1.63 37.70
N GLY A 133 26.62 1.82 36.96
CA GLY A 133 26.55 2.84 35.89
C GLY A 133 25.97 4.18 36.32
N ARG A 134 26.79 5.23 36.39
CA ARG A 134 26.38 6.62 36.67
C ARG A 134 25.30 7.09 35.68
N ARG A 135 24.14 7.52 36.20
CA ARG A 135 23.04 8.10 35.40
C ARG A 135 23.52 9.34 34.66
N VAL A 136 23.58 9.28 33.33
CA VAL A 136 23.75 10.44 32.46
C VAL A 136 22.37 10.78 31.89
N PRO A 137 21.81 11.97 32.13
CA PRO A 137 20.56 12.36 31.50
C PRO A 137 20.77 12.52 29.98
N LEU A 138 19.87 11.91 29.19
CA LEU A 138 19.86 11.99 27.74
C LEU A 138 19.70 13.45 27.29
N GLY A 139 20.64 13.93 26.47
CA GLY A 139 20.62 15.28 25.88
C GLY A 139 21.84 16.15 26.19
N MET A 140 22.72 15.73 27.09
CA MET A 140 23.98 16.44 27.36
C MET A 140 25.12 15.85 26.50
N PRO A 141 25.70 16.60 25.55
CA PRO A 141 26.88 16.12 24.83
C PRO A 141 28.02 15.96 25.82
N THR A 142 28.59 14.76 25.90
CA THR A 142 29.77 14.50 26.71
C THR A 142 30.96 15.21 26.06
N LEU A 143 31.48 16.24 26.74
CA LEU A 143 32.73 16.89 26.34
C LEU A 143 33.84 15.83 26.35
N ARG A 144 34.26 15.43 25.15
CA ARG A 144 35.47 14.64 24.92
C ARG A 144 36.63 15.50 25.40
N ARG A 145 37.23 15.15 26.54
CA ARG A 145 38.52 15.72 26.95
C ARG A 145 39.57 15.16 25.99
N ASP A 146 39.96 15.96 25.01
CA ASP A 146 41.24 15.73 24.34
C ASP A 146 42.35 15.93 25.38
N ASN A 147 43.22 14.92 25.49
CA ASN A 147 44.41 14.97 26.33
C ASN A 147 45.56 15.54 25.48
N PRO A 148 46.05 16.76 25.73
CA PRO A 148 47.21 17.27 25.03
C PRO A 148 48.46 16.97 25.86
N ALA A 149 49.20 15.91 25.51
CA ALA A 149 50.68 15.86 25.62
C ALA A 149 51.22 14.46 25.28
N GLY A 150 51.36 14.19 23.98
CA GLY A 150 52.45 13.34 23.50
C GLY A 150 53.69 14.21 23.30
N GLY A 151 54.58 14.24 24.29
CA GLY A 151 55.87 14.91 24.26
C GLY A 151 57.01 13.91 24.16
N ARG A 152 57.93 14.17 23.23
CA ARG A 152 59.08 13.35 22.81
C ARG A 152 60.08 13.05 23.93
N SER A 153 60.70 11.87 23.87
CA SER A 153 62.16 11.65 23.84
C SER A 153 62.43 10.23 23.36
#